data_AF-A0A954T8E7-F1
#
_entry.id   AF-A0A954T8E7-F1
#
_cell.length_a   1.000
_cell.length_b   1.000
_cell.length_c   1.000
_cell.angle_alpha   90.00
_cell.angle_beta   90.00
_cell.angle_gamma   90.00
#
_symmetry.space_group_name_H-M   'P 1'
#
loop_
_entity.id
_entity.type
_entity.pdbx_description
1 polymer ?
#
loop_
_entity_poly.entity_id
_entity_poly.type
_entity_poly.pdbx_seq_one_letter_code
_entity_poly.pdbx_strand_id
1 'polypeptide(L)'
;MAWTTWKGRQIPAAAFASAGVILLVPLLLWAVTEEPPELAQNRLRLEQMPALEREQLAVRYAAFTALTPEEQEEYRRMHDELEENPRLRSILLRYQEWLETLSPWQRDELASTTDASTRRRLVEQFLAEQEQESSSRTLHSGRVRGGLTISESDFQILVAGMLNSLELNEQERQELENRPLMQRASAVLLRVLQRPRSGGNAWPDTDEIKVLQQKLTSQPLQRALRAMPNPQRIRPLLLRSVAGYLEAWWREQTAETRPAPDQLASTFAALTEDEQDQLMRLSPEAQLARLEREYFNQHPELRPEVGELRRVIQQLFQQNEAGGRGAGPAGAAAGGHGRFDQHTDSRQLPFSGRGPPCQGRGKSEKEGRPGRLKPGRRNPAALSGKAPRD
;
A
#
# COMPACT_ATOMS: atom_id res chain seq x y z
N MET A 1 -38.93 -24.25 -14.16
CA MET A 1 -38.70 -23.51 -15.43
C MET A 1 -37.65 -24.28 -16.21
N ALA A 2 -38.07 -24.94 -17.27
CA ALA A 2 -37.27 -25.84 -18.08
C ALA A 2 -36.94 -25.16 -19.41
N TRP A 3 -35.68 -25.24 -19.85
CA TRP A 3 -35.27 -25.01 -21.23
C TRP A 3 -34.17 -25.99 -21.59
N THR A 4 -34.57 -27.03 -22.32
CA THR A 4 -33.71 -27.77 -23.25
C THR A 4 -34.43 -27.75 -24.59
N THR A 5 -33.76 -27.26 -25.63
CA THR A 5 -33.72 -27.85 -26.99
C THR A 5 -33.10 -26.85 -27.94
N TRP A 6 -31.94 -27.19 -28.49
CA TRP A 6 -31.31 -26.50 -29.62
C TRP A 6 -31.46 -27.38 -30.87
N LYS A 7 -31.89 -26.74 -31.96
CA LYS A 7 -32.19 -27.21 -33.33
C LYS A 7 -31.27 -28.35 -33.81
N GLY A 8 -31.74 -29.40 -34.49
CA GLY A 8 -32.62 -29.37 -35.66
C GLY A 8 -31.81 -29.56 -36.95
N ARG A 9 -31.29 -30.78 -37.18
CA ARG A 9 -30.78 -31.24 -38.48
C ARG A 9 -31.35 -32.63 -38.76
N GLN A 10 -32.17 -32.73 -39.80
CA GLN A 10 -32.67 -34.00 -40.32
C GLN A 10 -31.60 -34.60 -41.25
N ILE A 11 -31.20 -35.84 -40.98
CA ILE A 11 -30.39 -36.65 -41.89
C ILE A 11 -31.35 -37.71 -42.47
N PRO A 12 -31.51 -37.82 -43.80
CA PRO A 12 -32.36 -38.84 -44.40
C PRO A 12 -31.75 -40.23 -44.23
N ALA A 13 -32.59 -41.16 -43.79
CA ALA A 13 -32.28 -42.58 -43.71
C ALA A 13 -32.17 -43.18 -45.12
N ALA A 14 -30.95 -43.46 -45.56
CA ALA A 14 -30.70 -44.33 -46.70
C ALA A 14 -30.40 -45.74 -46.17
N ALA A 15 -31.35 -46.64 -46.39
CA ALA A 15 -31.21 -48.07 -46.17
C ALA A 15 -30.19 -48.65 -47.17
N PHE A 16 -29.12 -49.24 -46.67
CA PHE A 16 -28.34 -50.23 -47.40
C PHE A 16 -28.27 -51.50 -46.56
N ALA A 17 -29.10 -52.45 -46.96
CA ALA A 17 -28.93 -53.85 -46.65
C ALA A 17 -28.08 -54.48 -47.75
N SER A 18 -26.90 -54.96 -47.41
CA SER A 18 -26.25 -56.06 -48.13
C SER A 18 -25.30 -56.78 -47.18
N ALA A 19 -25.69 -58.02 -46.92
CA ALA A 19 -24.95 -59.01 -46.17
C ALA A 19 -23.70 -59.46 -46.92
N GLY A 20 -22.69 -59.86 -46.14
CA GLY A 20 -21.69 -60.82 -46.58
C GLY A 20 -20.26 -60.33 -46.37
N VAL A 21 -19.46 -61.27 -45.83
CA VAL A 21 -18.01 -61.39 -45.98
C VAL A 21 -17.16 -60.92 -44.77
N ILE A 22 -16.58 -61.94 -44.11
CA ILE A 22 -15.39 -61.98 -43.25
C ILE A 22 -15.61 -61.97 -41.72
N LEU A 23 -15.98 -63.16 -41.24
CA LEU A 23 -15.38 -63.82 -40.07
C LEU A 23 -13.83 -63.84 -40.21
N LEU A 24 -13.11 -62.84 -39.68
CA LEU A 24 -11.66 -62.90 -39.36
C LEU A 24 -11.15 -61.63 -38.65
N VAL A 25 -11.93 -61.06 -37.72
CA VAL A 25 -11.49 -59.91 -36.90
C VAL A 25 -11.25 -60.21 -35.41
N PRO A 26 -11.71 -61.32 -34.78
CA PRO A 26 -11.49 -61.46 -33.34
C PRO A 26 -10.09 -61.95 -32.94
N LEU A 27 -9.15 -62.14 -33.87
CA LEU A 27 -7.79 -62.64 -33.57
C LEU A 27 -6.64 -61.63 -33.74
N LEU A 28 -6.91 -60.41 -34.24
CA LEU A 28 -5.89 -59.35 -34.38
C LEU A 28 -6.00 -58.22 -33.34
N LEU A 29 -7.01 -58.26 -32.46
CA LEU A 29 -7.16 -57.33 -31.33
C LEU A 29 -6.60 -57.86 -30.00
N TRP A 30 -5.91 -59.01 -30.03
CA TRP A 30 -5.13 -59.56 -28.92
C TRP A 30 -3.61 -59.47 -29.17
N ALA A 31 -3.19 -58.71 -30.17
CA ALA A 31 -1.87 -58.09 -30.13
C ALA A 31 -1.93 -57.08 -28.98
N VAL A 32 -1.56 -57.55 -27.78
CA VAL A 32 -1.09 -56.73 -26.67
C VAL A 32 0.06 -55.92 -27.24
N THR A 33 -0.24 -54.80 -27.88
CA THR A 33 0.72 -53.76 -28.17
C THR A 33 1.15 -53.31 -26.79
N GLU A 34 2.33 -53.76 -26.37
CA GLU A 34 2.98 -53.30 -25.14
C GLU A 34 2.80 -51.79 -25.10
N GLU A 35 2.00 -51.35 -24.14
CA GLU A 35 1.66 -49.95 -24.00
C GLU A 35 2.99 -49.21 -23.81
N PRO A 36 3.33 -48.21 -24.64
CA PRO A 36 4.62 -47.55 -24.53
C PRO A 36 4.82 -47.09 -23.08
N PRO A 37 6.04 -47.27 -22.51
CA PRO A 37 6.27 -47.11 -21.08
C PRO A 37 5.86 -45.73 -20.54
N GLU A 38 5.86 -44.71 -21.40
CA GLU A 38 5.38 -43.36 -21.12
C GLU A 38 3.87 -43.30 -20.84
N LEU A 39 3.04 -44.06 -21.56
CA LEU A 39 1.59 -44.11 -21.32
C LEU A 39 1.26 -44.78 -19.99
N ALA A 40 1.99 -45.84 -19.63
CA ALA A 40 1.86 -46.49 -18.33
C ALA A 40 2.22 -45.52 -17.18
N GLN A 41 3.30 -44.75 -17.34
CA GLN A 41 3.68 -43.71 -16.36
C GLN A 41 2.65 -42.58 -16.29
N ASN A 42 2.12 -42.13 -17.43
CA ASN A 42 1.09 -41.09 -17.46
C ASN A 42 -0.21 -41.56 -16.79
N ARG A 43 -0.60 -42.83 -16.97
CA ARG A 43 -1.75 -43.41 -16.27
C ARG A 43 -1.55 -43.39 -14.75
N LEU A 44 -0.40 -43.86 -14.27
CA LEU A 44 -0.06 -43.81 -12.84
C LEU A 44 -0.07 -42.37 -12.30
N ARG A 45 0.46 -41.41 -13.06
CA ARG A 45 0.44 -39.99 -12.69
C ARG A 45 -0.98 -39.44 -12.60
N LEU A 46 -1.87 -39.82 -13.51
CA LEU A 46 -3.29 -39.44 -13.46
C LEU A 46 -3.99 -40.09 -12.26
N GLU A 47 -3.72 -41.35 -11.95
CA GLU A 47 -4.31 -42.05 -10.80
C GLU A 47 -3.88 -41.44 -9.46
N GLN A 48 -2.64 -40.96 -9.36
CA GLN A 48 -2.10 -40.29 -8.18
C GLN A 48 -2.56 -38.82 -8.05
N MET A 49 -3.14 -38.25 -9.09
CA MET A 49 -3.54 -36.84 -9.13
C MET A 49 -4.86 -36.64 -8.35
N PRO A 50 -4.95 -35.63 -7.46
CA PRO A 50 -6.18 -35.28 -6.75
C PRO A 50 -7.37 -35.11 -7.71
N ALA A 51 -8.59 -35.45 -7.25
CA ALA A 51 -9.79 -35.41 -8.10
C ALA A 51 -10.02 -34.02 -8.74
N LEU A 52 -9.76 -32.94 -7.99
CA LEU A 52 -9.87 -31.57 -8.48
C LEU A 52 -8.86 -31.27 -9.61
N GLU A 53 -7.62 -31.72 -9.46
CA GLU A 53 -6.58 -31.54 -10.49
C GLU A 53 -6.89 -32.33 -11.76
N ARG A 54 -7.42 -33.56 -11.62
CA ARG A 54 -7.89 -34.36 -12.77
C ARG A 54 -9.01 -33.67 -13.53
N GLU A 55 -9.97 -33.08 -12.83
CA GLU A 55 -11.07 -32.32 -13.46
C GLU A 55 -10.53 -31.11 -14.22
N GLN A 56 -9.64 -30.32 -13.60
CA GLN A 56 -8.98 -29.20 -14.27
C GLN A 56 -8.18 -29.64 -15.50
N LEU A 57 -7.46 -30.76 -15.41
CA LEU A 57 -6.72 -31.32 -16.54
C LEU A 57 -7.66 -31.74 -17.67
N ALA A 58 -8.80 -32.35 -17.36
CA ALA A 58 -9.80 -32.73 -18.34
C ALA A 58 -10.39 -31.50 -19.06
N VAL A 59 -10.67 -30.42 -18.34
CA VAL A 59 -11.15 -29.15 -18.92
C VAL A 59 -10.09 -28.55 -19.85
N ARG A 60 -8.82 -28.49 -19.43
CA ARG A 60 -7.71 -27.97 -20.25
C ARG A 60 -7.49 -28.83 -21.50
N TYR A 61 -7.55 -30.14 -21.36
CA TYR A 61 -7.43 -31.07 -22.48
C TYR A 61 -8.58 -30.89 -23.48
N ALA A 62 -9.82 -30.80 -23.00
CA ALA A 62 -10.97 -30.52 -23.86
C ALA A 62 -10.82 -29.20 -24.63
N ALA A 63 -10.34 -28.14 -23.96
CA ALA A 63 -10.05 -26.86 -24.60
C ALA A 63 -8.98 -26.97 -25.69
N PHE A 64 -7.88 -27.69 -25.41
CA PHE A 64 -6.82 -27.95 -26.40
C PHE A 64 -7.34 -28.73 -27.62
N THR A 65 -8.15 -29.78 -27.40
CA THR A 65 -8.72 -30.58 -28.49
C THR A 65 -9.74 -29.82 -29.34
N ALA A 66 -10.30 -28.74 -28.82
CA ALA A 66 -11.24 -27.88 -29.55
C ALA A 66 -10.53 -26.87 -30.48
N LEU A 67 -9.20 -26.67 -30.32
CA LEU A 67 -8.39 -25.84 -31.21
C LEU A 67 -8.24 -26.48 -32.59
N THR A 68 -7.93 -25.68 -33.62
CA THR A 68 -7.67 -26.23 -34.96
C THR A 68 -6.38 -27.05 -34.97
N PRO A 69 -6.20 -27.99 -35.93
CA PRO A 69 -4.97 -28.78 -36.02
C PRO A 69 -3.70 -27.91 -36.11
N GLU A 70 -3.79 -26.76 -36.78
CA GLU A 70 -2.68 -25.81 -36.92
C GLU A 70 -2.32 -25.16 -35.58
N GLU A 71 -3.33 -24.71 -34.82
CA GLU A 71 -3.14 -24.15 -33.48
C GLU A 71 -2.57 -25.19 -32.52
N GLN A 72 -3.07 -26.43 -32.56
CA GLN A 72 -2.55 -27.52 -31.74
C GLN A 72 -1.07 -27.78 -32.01
N GLU A 73 -0.66 -27.77 -33.29
CA GLU A 73 0.73 -27.98 -33.69
C GLU A 73 1.63 -26.81 -33.26
N GLU A 74 1.12 -25.58 -33.32
CA GLU A 74 1.83 -24.40 -32.80
C GLU A 74 2.07 -24.51 -31.29
N TYR A 75 1.07 -24.93 -30.52
CA TYR A 75 1.21 -25.18 -29.08
C TYR A 75 2.23 -26.28 -28.77
N ARG A 76 2.26 -27.38 -29.55
CA ARG A 76 3.27 -28.44 -29.39
C ARG A 76 4.67 -27.92 -29.64
N ARG A 77 4.87 -27.18 -30.74
CA ARG A 77 6.17 -26.58 -31.05
C ARG A 77 6.65 -25.65 -29.94
N MET A 78 5.76 -24.79 -29.43
CA MET A 78 6.09 -23.90 -28.31
C MET A 78 6.44 -24.69 -27.04
N HIS A 79 5.75 -25.81 -26.78
CA HIS A 79 6.07 -26.68 -25.65
C HIS A 79 7.47 -27.29 -25.79
N ASP A 80 7.79 -27.83 -26.96
CA ASP A 80 9.09 -28.42 -27.25
C ASP A 80 10.21 -27.38 -27.12
N GLU A 81 10.02 -26.17 -27.66
CA GLU A 81 10.97 -25.05 -27.52
C GLU A 81 11.20 -24.66 -26.04
N LEU A 82 10.17 -24.74 -25.19
CA LEU A 82 10.28 -24.46 -23.75
C LEU A 82 11.00 -25.56 -22.98
N GLU A 83 10.83 -26.83 -23.36
CA GLU A 83 11.55 -27.96 -22.76
C GLU A 83 13.03 -27.98 -23.17
N GLU A 84 13.32 -27.64 -24.43
CA GLU A 84 14.70 -27.51 -24.93
C GLU A 84 15.45 -26.31 -24.33
N ASN A 85 14.73 -25.24 -23.97
CA ASN A 85 15.31 -24.00 -23.46
C ASN A 85 14.89 -23.68 -22.01
N PRO A 86 15.62 -24.18 -20.99
CA PRO A 86 15.27 -23.96 -19.58
C PRO A 86 15.28 -22.48 -19.19
N ARG A 87 16.07 -21.65 -19.88
CA ARG A 87 16.07 -20.20 -19.65
C ARG A 87 14.75 -19.58 -20.07
N LEU A 88 14.21 -19.94 -21.23
CA LEU A 88 12.92 -19.43 -21.70
C LEU A 88 11.79 -19.84 -20.75
N ARG A 89 11.79 -21.11 -20.31
CA ARG A 89 10.87 -21.60 -19.27
C ARG A 89 10.93 -20.77 -17.99
N SER A 90 12.12 -20.45 -17.50
CA SER A 90 12.28 -19.62 -16.28
C SER A 90 11.73 -18.20 -16.45
N ILE A 91 11.88 -17.61 -17.65
CA ILE A 91 11.34 -16.28 -17.96
C ILE A 91 9.82 -16.33 -17.99
N LEU A 92 9.24 -17.36 -18.59
CA LEU A 92 7.80 -17.54 -18.68
C LEU A 92 7.16 -17.73 -17.30
N LEU A 93 7.79 -18.50 -16.41
CA LEU A 93 7.33 -18.65 -15.03
C LEU A 93 7.36 -17.32 -14.26
N ARG A 94 8.46 -16.57 -14.34
CA ARG A 94 8.55 -15.23 -13.71
C ARG A 94 7.51 -14.27 -14.27
N TYR A 95 7.24 -14.36 -15.58
CA TYR A 95 6.21 -13.56 -16.21
C TYR A 95 4.82 -13.93 -15.69
N GLN A 96 4.54 -15.22 -15.51
CA GLN A 96 3.27 -15.69 -14.92
C GLN A 96 3.12 -15.22 -13.47
N GLU A 97 4.15 -15.40 -12.63
CA GLU A 97 4.16 -14.90 -11.25
C GLU A 97 3.93 -13.38 -11.21
N TRP A 98 4.55 -12.64 -12.14
CA TRP A 98 4.34 -11.21 -12.26
C TRP A 98 2.89 -10.86 -12.67
N LEU A 99 2.29 -11.59 -13.62
CA LEU A 99 0.90 -11.35 -14.03
C LEU A 99 -0.08 -11.50 -12.84
N GLU A 100 0.19 -12.38 -11.89
CA GLU A 100 -0.63 -12.55 -10.68
C GLU A 100 -0.59 -11.32 -9.76
N THR A 101 0.43 -10.47 -9.87
CA THR A 101 0.54 -9.20 -9.12
C THR A 101 -0.27 -8.07 -9.76
N LEU A 102 -0.73 -8.22 -11.00
CA LEU A 102 -1.48 -7.21 -11.72
C LEU A 102 -2.96 -7.19 -11.34
N SER A 103 -3.57 -6.01 -11.44
CA SER A 103 -5.02 -5.88 -11.29
C SER A 103 -5.77 -6.64 -12.41
N PRO A 104 -7.03 -7.04 -12.19
CA PRO A 104 -7.82 -7.76 -13.20
C PRO A 104 -7.87 -7.04 -14.57
N TRP A 105 -8.07 -5.71 -14.59
CA TRP A 105 -8.16 -4.96 -15.83
C TRP A 105 -6.83 -4.88 -16.60
N GLN A 106 -5.69 -4.80 -15.91
CA GLN A 106 -4.36 -4.83 -16.53
C GLN A 106 -4.08 -6.19 -17.20
N ARG A 107 -4.51 -7.28 -16.56
CA ARG A 107 -4.42 -8.63 -17.15
C ARG A 107 -5.27 -8.75 -18.40
N ASP A 108 -6.51 -8.26 -18.36
CA ASP A 108 -7.42 -8.27 -19.52
C ASP A 108 -6.86 -7.42 -20.67
N GLU A 109 -6.28 -6.25 -20.38
CA GLU A 109 -5.65 -5.39 -21.38
C GLU A 109 -4.45 -6.07 -22.05
N LEU A 110 -3.58 -6.74 -21.29
CA LEU A 110 -2.47 -7.53 -21.84
C LEU A 110 -2.96 -8.73 -22.67
N ALA A 111 -4.01 -9.42 -22.20
CA ALA A 111 -4.59 -10.56 -22.89
C ALA A 111 -5.23 -10.16 -24.23
N SER A 112 -5.90 -9.01 -24.28
CA SER A 112 -6.55 -8.51 -25.50
C SER A 112 -5.58 -7.91 -26.53
N THR A 113 -4.35 -7.58 -26.15
CA THR A 113 -3.36 -6.97 -27.04
C THR A 113 -2.60 -8.04 -27.84
N THR A 114 -2.94 -8.24 -29.12
CA THR A 114 -2.29 -9.25 -29.99
C THR A 114 -0.91 -8.83 -30.51
N ASP A 115 -0.68 -7.53 -30.72
CA ASP A 115 0.60 -7.02 -31.22
C ASP A 115 1.71 -7.09 -30.16
N ALA A 116 2.79 -7.80 -30.46
CA ALA A 116 3.90 -8.03 -29.54
C ALA A 116 4.59 -6.74 -29.10
N SER A 117 4.73 -5.76 -30.01
CA SER A 117 5.42 -4.49 -29.70
C SER A 117 4.61 -3.63 -28.72
N THR A 118 3.29 -3.64 -28.87
CA THR A 118 2.36 -2.92 -27.99
C THR A 118 2.24 -3.63 -26.65
N ARG A 119 2.14 -4.96 -26.62
CA ARG A 119 2.15 -5.74 -25.39
C ARG A 119 3.42 -5.48 -24.55
N ARG A 120 4.59 -5.43 -25.19
CA ARG A 120 5.85 -5.09 -24.50
C ARG A 120 5.80 -3.70 -23.85
N ARG A 121 5.27 -2.69 -24.55
CA ARG A 121 5.15 -1.33 -24.00
C ARG A 121 4.23 -1.28 -22.78
N LEU A 122 3.12 -2.04 -22.80
CA LEU A 122 2.23 -2.17 -21.63
C LEU A 122 2.93 -2.85 -20.45
N VAL A 123 3.72 -3.90 -20.70
CA VAL A 123 4.52 -4.55 -19.65
C VAL A 123 5.52 -3.57 -19.02
N GLU A 124 6.26 -2.81 -19.85
CA GLU A 124 7.19 -1.80 -19.38
C GLU A 124 6.48 -0.69 -18.58
N GLN A 125 5.30 -0.27 -19.02
CA GLN A 125 4.47 0.69 -18.29
C GLN A 125 4.02 0.16 -16.93
N PHE A 126 3.46 -1.04 -16.86
CA PHE A 126 2.97 -1.61 -15.60
C PHE A 126 4.12 -1.93 -14.63
N LEU A 127 5.28 -2.33 -15.13
CA LEU A 127 6.48 -2.46 -14.30
C LEU A 127 6.91 -1.11 -13.72
N ALA A 128 6.90 -0.03 -14.52
CA ALA A 128 7.21 1.31 -14.04
C ALA A 128 6.17 1.82 -13.03
N GLU A 129 4.89 1.55 -13.24
CA GLU A 129 3.81 1.85 -12.29
C GLU A 129 3.99 1.06 -10.99
N GLN A 130 4.34 -0.23 -11.06
CA GLN A 130 4.63 -1.04 -9.89
C GLN A 130 5.91 -0.62 -9.18
N GLU A 131 6.95 -0.19 -9.89
CA GLU A 131 8.16 0.37 -9.28
C GLU A 131 7.85 1.71 -8.61
N GLN A 132 7.01 2.54 -9.24
CA GLN A 132 6.55 3.80 -8.68
C GLN A 132 5.63 3.58 -7.49
N GLU A 133 4.75 2.59 -7.54
CA GLU A 133 3.87 2.19 -6.44
C GLU A 133 4.65 1.52 -5.34
N SER A 134 5.58 0.63 -5.63
CA SER A 134 6.42 -0.04 -4.64
C SER A 134 7.38 0.96 -4.01
N SER A 135 7.97 1.89 -4.76
CA SER A 135 8.69 3.05 -4.23
C SER A 135 7.75 3.92 -3.42
N SER A 136 6.52 4.15 -3.88
CA SER A 136 5.49 4.86 -3.12
C SER A 136 5.00 4.08 -1.91
N ARG A 137 5.13 2.74 -1.88
CA ARG A 137 4.69 1.83 -0.82
C ARG A 137 5.80 1.59 0.20
N THR A 138 7.06 1.55 -0.21
CA THR A 138 8.21 1.79 0.68
C THR A 138 8.13 3.20 1.24
N LEU A 139 7.54 4.17 0.51
CA LEU A 139 7.13 5.47 1.05
C LEU A 139 5.78 5.46 1.81
N HIS A 140 5.01 4.36 1.81
CA HIS A 140 3.85 4.11 2.69
C HIS A 140 4.20 3.25 3.91
N SER A 141 5.49 2.96 4.12
CA SER A 141 5.97 2.73 5.48
C SER A 141 5.85 4.06 6.28
N GLY A 142 4.63 4.35 6.73
CA GLY A 142 4.37 5.40 7.72
C GLY A 142 4.39 6.82 7.16
N ARG A 143 3.57 7.12 6.15
CA ARG A 143 3.27 8.52 5.81
C ARG A 143 2.37 9.12 6.89
N VAL A 144 2.96 9.49 8.04
CA VAL A 144 2.27 10.22 9.12
C VAL A 144 1.95 11.63 8.62
N ARG A 145 0.85 11.82 7.88
CA ARG A 145 0.29 13.12 7.39
C ARG A 145 1.29 14.30 7.45
N GLY A 146 2.27 14.33 6.54
CA GLY A 146 3.38 15.30 6.56
C GLY A 146 4.75 14.79 7.07
N GLY A 147 4.89 13.48 7.32
CA GLY A 147 6.13 12.87 7.81
C GLY A 147 7.14 12.56 6.71
N LEU A 148 8.42 12.77 7.04
CA LEU A 148 9.56 12.30 6.26
C LEU A 148 9.73 10.81 6.48
N THR A 149 9.86 10.06 5.40
CA THR A 149 10.22 8.64 5.43
C THR A 149 11.68 8.52 5.83
N ILE A 150 11.98 7.58 6.73
CA ILE A 150 13.33 7.29 7.19
C ILE A 150 13.68 5.86 6.81
N SER A 151 14.91 5.63 6.37
CA SER A 151 15.42 4.27 6.16
C SER A 151 15.59 3.56 7.50
N GLU A 152 15.71 2.24 7.49
CA GLU A 152 16.02 1.47 8.70
C GLU A 152 17.36 1.90 9.33
N SER A 153 18.38 2.15 8.50
CA SER A 153 19.68 2.67 8.97
C SER A 153 19.54 4.01 9.70
N ASP A 154 18.77 4.94 9.13
CA ASP A 154 18.51 6.25 9.73
C ASP A 154 17.67 6.13 11.00
N PHE A 155 16.70 5.21 11.01
CA PHE A 155 15.93 4.88 12.21
C PHE A 155 16.84 4.39 13.34
N GLN A 156 17.76 3.46 13.07
CA GLN A 156 18.73 2.99 14.07
C GLN A 156 19.62 4.12 14.59
N ILE A 157 20.09 5.02 13.71
CA ILE A 157 20.87 6.20 14.09
C ILE A 157 20.06 7.13 15.01
N LEU A 158 18.79 7.39 14.68
CA LEU A 158 17.92 8.24 15.50
C LEU A 158 17.65 7.62 16.86
N VAL A 159 17.37 6.31 16.92
CA VAL A 159 17.13 5.60 18.17
C VAL A 159 18.38 5.58 19.04
N ALA A 160 19.56 5.35 18.46
CA ALA A 160 20.83 5.40 19.19
C ALA A 160 21.14 6.82 19.69
N GLY A 161 20.85 7.86 18.89
CA GLY A 161 20.96 9.26 19.30
C GLY A 161 20.04 9.57 20.49
N MET A 162 18.78 9.15 20.43
CA MET A 162 17.84 9.29 21.54
C MET A 162 18.32 8.54 22.79
N LEU A 163 18.77 7.30 22.65
CA LEU A 163 19.28 6.48 23.75
C LEU A 163 20.47 7.17 24.45
N ASN A 164 21.40 7.71 23.67
CA ASN A 164 22.57 8.39 24.21
C ASN A 164 22.24 9.70 24.94
N SER A 165 21.14 10.36 24.56
CA SER A 165 20.67 11.56 25.25
C SER A 165 20.05 11.26 26.62
N LEU A 166 19.63 10.02 26.87
CA LEU A 166 19.00 9.63 28.13
C LEU A 166 20.05 9.45 29.23
N GLU A 167 19.80 10.09 30.37
CA GLU A 167 20.56 9.91 31.62
C GLU A 167 20.09 8.59 32.26
N LEU A 168 20.65 7.49 31.77
CA LEU A 168 20.38 6.13 32.25
C LEU A 168 21.58 5.63 33.05
N ASN A 169 21.32 4.81 34.06
CA ASN A 169 22.40 4.05 34.67
C ASN A 169 22.88 2.94 33.72
N GLU A 170 24.05 2.36 34.00
CA GLU A 170 24.66 1.35 33.13
C GLU A 170 23.75 0.11 32.95
N GLN A 171 23.06 -0.31 34.01
CA GLN A 171 22.16 -1.47 33.98
C GLN A 171 20.94 -1.22 33.09
N GLU A 172 20.30 -0.05 33.20
CA GLU A 172 19.16 0.35 32.36
C GLU A 172 19.55 0.50 30.89
N ARG A 173 20.75 1.01 30.63
CA ARG A 173 21.31 1.12 29.29
C ARG A 173 21.51 -0.27 28.68
N GLN A 174 22.17 -1.18 29.39
CA GLN A 174 22.37 -2.55 28.94
C GLN A 174 21.03 -3.28 28.73
N GLU A 175 20.07 -3.09 29.62
CA GLU A 175 18.72 -3.66 29.48
C GLU A 175 18.06 -3.20 28.18
N LEU A 176 18.13 -1.90 27.86
CA LEU A 176 17.59 -1.38 26.60
C LEU A 176 18.35 -1.87 25.38
N GLU A 177 19.68 -1.89 25.43
CA GLU A 177 20.53 -2.31 24.31
C GLU A 177 20.30 -3.77 23.93
N ASN A 178 20.02 -4.64 24.92
CA ASN A 178 19.72 -6.05 24.76
C ASN A 178 18.32 -6.35 24.18
N ARG A 179 17.42 -5.35 24.10
CA ARG A 179 16.10 -5.54 23.51
C ARG A 179 16.16 -5.55 21.97
N PRO A 180 15.25 -6.29 21.30
CA PRO A 180 15.03 -6.16 19.86
C PRO A 180 14.82 -4.71 19.44
N LEU A 181 15.29 -4.34 18.25
CA LEU A 181 15.37 -2.95 17.78
C LEU A 181 14.06 -2.17 17.98
N MET A 182 12.91 -2.76 17.68
CA MET A 182 11.61 -2.08 17.76
C MET A 182 11.14 -1.89 19.21
N GLN A 183 11.34 -2.88 20.07
CA GLN A 183 11.07 -2.77 21.50
C GLN A 183 12.01 -1.77 22.18
N ARG A 184 13.28 -1.75 21.77
CA ARG A 184 14.26 -0.75 22.21
C ARG A 184 13.81 0.65 21.80
N ALA A 185 13.42 0.82 20.53
CA ALA A 185 12.99 2.10 19.99
C ALA A 185 11.71 2.63 20.66
N SER A 186 10.70 1.79 20.90
CA SER A 186 9.49 2.20 21.61
C SER A 186 9.78 2.62 23.05
N ALA A 187 10.58 1.86 23.78
CA ALA A 187 10.96 2.16 25.16
C ALA A 187 11.80 3.44 25.27
N VAL A 188 12.78 3.62 24.37
CA VAL A 188 13.58 4.85 24.28
C VAL A 188 12.69 6.05 23.97
N LEU A 189 11.78 5.91 23.00
CA LEU A 189 10.86 6.98 22.61
C LEU A 189 9.91 7.37 23.76
N LEU A 190 9.36 6.40 24.52
CA LEU A 190 8.59 6.69 25.73
C LEU A 190 9.37 7.54 26.73
N ARG A 191 10.62 7.15 27.04
CA ARG A 191 11.46 7.87 28.01
C ARG A 191 11.78 9.29 27.53
N VAL A 192 12.05 9.48 26.24
CA VAL A 192 12.27 10.81 25.65
C VAL A 192 11.00 11.69 25.76
N LEU A 193 9.81 11.11 25.63
CA LEU A 193 8.54 11.84 25.73
C LEU A 193 8.13 12.22 27.15
N GLN A 194 8.51 11.40 28.13
CA GLN A 194 8.22 11.63 29.55
C GLN A 194 9.14 12.68 30.18
N ARG A 195 10.27 13.01 29.55
CA ARG A 195 11.18 14.03 30.07
C ARG A 195 10.53 15.43 30.07
N PRO A 196 10.64 16.17 31.18
CA PRO A 196 10.14 17.54 31.24
C PRO A 196 10.85 18.42 30.21
N ARG A 197 10.07 19.19 29.44
CA ARG A 197 10.59 20.09 28.38
C ARG A 197 11.41 21.27 28.93
N SER A 198 11.33 21.54 30.23
CA SER A 198 11.84 22.76 30.87
C SER A 198 13.27 22.65 31.42
N GLY A 199 14.06 21.66 30.99
CA GLY A 199 15.48 21.53 31.34
C GLY A 199 16.38 21.68 30.10
N GLY A 200 17.60 22.17 30.29
CA GLY A 200 18.60 22.37 29.22
C GLY A 200 18.98 21.12 28.40
N ASN A 201 18.49 19.93 28.79
CA ASN A 201 18.80 18.64 28.16
C ASN A 201 17.63 18.10 27.32
N ALA A 202 16.97 18.97 26.56
CA ALA A 202 15.87 18.57 25.69
C ALA A 202 16.41 18.00 24.37
N TRP A 203 16.36 16.67 24.20
CA TRP A 203 16.75 16.03 22.94
C TRP A 203 15.86 16.49 21.76
N PRO A 204 16.43 16.69 20.55
CA PRO A 204 17.87 16.81 20.32
C PRO A 204 18.38 18.21 20.67
N ASP A 205 19.60 18.31 21.20
CA ASP A 205 20.32 19.58 21.33
C ASP A 205 20.98 20.02 20.01
N THR A 206 21.60 21.21 19.99
CA THR A 206 22.20 21.77 18.78
C THR A 206 23.37 20.94 18.25
N ASP A 207 24.15 20.30 19.12
CA ASP A 207 25.31 19.52 18.73
C ASP A 207 24.90 18.11 18.27
N GLU A 208 23.91 17.51 18.93
CA GLU A 208 23.27 16.28 18.48
C GLU A 208 22.65 16.45 17.10
N ILE A 209 22.02 17.59 16.79
CA ILE A 209 21.49 17.87 15.44
C ILE A 209 22.62 17.84 14.41
N LYS A 210 23.79 18.43 14.68
CA LYS A 210 24.93 18.39 13.75
C LYS A 210 25.43 16.96 13.54
N VAL A 211 25.51 16.17 14.61
CA VAL A 211 25.91 14.75 14.53
C VAL A 211 24.91 13.96 13.71
N LEU A 212 23.60 14.16 13.92
CA LEU A 212 22.55 13.51 13.13
C LEU A 212 22.63 13.92 11.65
N GLN A 213 22.82 15.21 11.35
CA GLN A 213 22.97 15.69 9.97
C GLN A 213 24.15 15.06 9.22
N GLN A 214 25.22 14.69 9.94
CA GLN A 214 26.40 14.03 9.36
C GLN A 214 26.20 12.51 9.17
N LYS A 215 25.49 11.87 10.10
CA LYS A 215 25.34 10.40 10.11
C LYS A 215 24.16 9.90 9.29
N LEU A 216 23.07 10.65 9.20
CA LEU A 216 21.88 10.25 8.46
C LEU A 216 22.19 10.08 6.97
N THR A 217 21.60 9.09 6.34
CA THR A 217 21.78 8.76 4.91
C THR A 217 20.67 9.35 4.04
N SER A 218 19.47 9.55 4.59
CA SER A 218 18.32 10.04 3.82
C SER A 218 18.42 11.53 3.48
N GLN A 219 18.51 11.80 2.18
CA GLN A 219 18.52 13.15 1.62
C GLN A 219 17.30 14.00 2.03
N PRO A 220 16.06 13.45 2.11
CA PRO A 220 14.90 14.21 2.56
C PRO A 220 15.04 14.69 4.01
N LEU A 221 15.46 13.83 4.93
CA LEU A 221 15.58 14.17 6.35
C LEU A 221 16.72 15.16 6.57
N GLN A 222 17.88 14.96 5.94
CA GLN A 222 18.97 15.92 5.98
C GLN A 222 18.54 17.31 5.51
N ARG A 223 17.80 17.39 4.38
CA ARG A 223 17.28 18.66 3.85
C ARG A 223 16.33 19.33 4.86
N ALA A 224 15.44 18.57 5.48
CA ALA A 224 14.52 19.09 6.48
C ALA A 224 15.26 19.60 7.73
N LEU A 225 16.27 18.86 8.21
CA LEU A 225 17.10 19.27 9.35
C LEU A 225 17.92 20.53 9.05
N ARG A 226 18.43 20.69 7.83
CA ARG A 226 19.15 21.91 7.41
C ARG A 226 18.24 23.12 7.26
N ALA A 227 17.00 22.90 6.79
CA ALA A 227 16.01 23.97 6.63
C ALA A 227 15.47 24.51 7.96
N MET A 228 15.63 23.76 9.06
CA MET A 228 15.08 24.11 10.37
C MET A 228 16.19 24.15 11.43
N PRO A 229 16.97 25.23 11.57
CA PRO A 229 18.05 25.28 12.55
C PRO A 229 17.58 25.31 14.01
N ASN A 230 16.29 25.53 14.28
CA ASN A 230 15.74 25.60 15.63
C ASN A 230 15.46 24.18 16.20
N PRO A 231 16.15 23.75 17.28
CA PRO A 231 15.95 22.42 17.89
C PRO A 231 14.50 22.14 18.31
N GLN A 232 13.77 23.16 18.74
CA GLN A 232 12.37 23.03 19.17
C GLN A 232 11.44 22.65 18.02
N ARG A 233 11.79 23.00 16.77
CA ARG A 233 11.05 22.61 15.57
C ARG A 233 11.50 21.26 15.01
N ILE A 234 12.78 20.92 15.19
CA ILE A 234 13.33 19.63 14.77
C ILE A 234 12.78 18.49 15.62
N ARG A 235 12.71 18.68 16.94
CA ARG A 235 12.27 17.64 17.88
C ARG A 235 10.97 16.94 17.47
N PRO A 236 9.83 17.63 17.28
CA PRO A 236 8.58 16.96 16.92
C PRO A 236 8.66 16.25 15.57
N LEU A 237 9.48 16.75 14.64
CA LEU A 237 9.71 16.09 13.36
C LEU A 237 10.45 14.76 13.53
N LEU A 238 11.55 14.74 14.29
CA LEU A 238 12.30 13.50 14.53
C LEU A 238 11.48 12.47 15.30
N LEU A 239 10.78 12.91 16.36
CA LEU A 239 9.92 12.02 17.14
C LEU A 239 8.81 11.43 16.28
N ARG A 240 8.20 12.24 15.40
CA ARG A 240 7.19 11.79 14.46
C ARG A 240 7.74 10.83 13.41
N SER A 241 8.95 11.06 12.92
CA SER A 241 9.61 10.15 11.97
C SER A 241 9.88 8.78 12.60
N VAL A 242 10.40 8.73 13.83
CA VAL A 242 10.62 7.46 14.56
C VAL A 242 9.30 6.77 14.90
N ALA A 243 8.30 7.51 15.40
CA ALA A 243 6.98 6.96 15.65
C ALA A 243 6.30 6.43 14.38
N GLY A 244 6.43 7.15 13.27
CA GLY A 244 5.89 6.75 11.97
C GLY A 244 6.54 5.48 11.43
N TYR A 245 7.85 5.35 11.58
CA TYR A 245 8.56 4.12 11.22
C TYR A 245 8.11 2.94 12.08
N LEU A 246 7.98 3.12 13.40
CA LEU A 246 7.45 2.10 14.30
C LEU A 246 6.02 1.68 13.94
N GLU A 247 5.15 2.65 13.62
CA GLU A 247 3.79 2.37 13.19
C GLU A 247 3.76 1.60 11.86
N ALA A 248 4.63 1.95 10.93
CA ALA A 248 4.76 1.28 9.64
C ALA A 248 5.20 -0.17 9.77
N TRP A 249 6.31 -0.39 10.47
CA TRP A 249 6.82 -1.72 10.79
C TRP A 249 5.74 -2.54 11.50
N TRP A 250 5.01 -1.91 12.43
CA TRP A 250 3.92 -2.57 13.12
C TRP A 250 2.77 -2.97 12.19
N ARG A 251 2.33 -2.10 11.26
CA ARG A 251 1.30 -2.43 10.26
C ARG A 251 1.70 -3.62 9.40
N GLU A 252 2.97 -3.70 9.03
CA GLU A 252 3.51 -4.83 8.27
C GLU A 252 3.47 -6.12 9.10
N GLN A 253 3.95 -6.08 10.35
CA GLN A 253 3.93 -7.23 11.25
C GLN A 253 2.52 -7.65 11.68
N THR A 254 1.55 -6.73 11.67
CA THR A 254 0.14 -7.04 11.98
C THR A 254 -0.66 -7.44 10.77
N ALA A 255 -0.17 -7.24 9.55
CA ALA A 255 -0.82 -7.75 8.35
C ALA A 255 -0.99 -9.28 8.42
N GLU A 256 0.00 -9.99 8.98
CA GLU A 256 -0.04 -11.45 9.15
C GLU A 256 -1.00 -11.92 10.25
N THR A 257 -1.17 -11.12 11.32
CA THR A 257 -2.12 -11.45 12.41
C THR A 257 -3.35 -10.56 12.36
N ARG A 258 -3.73 -10.11 11.17
CA ARG A 258 -4.90 -9.27 11.01
C ARG A 258 -6.10 -10.08 11.49
N PRO A 259 -6.93 -9.55 12.41
CA PRO A 259 -8.09 -10.28 12.89
C PRO A 259 -8.98 -10.69 11.71
N ALA A 260 -9.45 -11.93 11.75
CA ALA A 260 -10.35 -12.45 10.74
C ALA A 260 -11.64 -11.61 10.71
N PRO A 261 -12.37 -11.56 9.58
CA PRO A 261 -13.63 -10.81 9.48
C PRO A 261 -14.62 -11.13 10.61
N ASP A 262 -14.68 -12.40 11.03
CA ASP A 262 -15.57 -12.85 12.11
C ASP A 262 -15.16 -12.29 13.48
N GLN A 263 -13.85 -12.12 13.72
CA GLN A 263 -13.34 -11.50 14.94
C GLN A 263 -13.62 -10.00 14.97
N LEU A 264 -13.54 -9.33 13.82
CA LEU A 264 -13.92 -7.92 13.72
C LEU A 264 -15.45 -7.73 13.89
N ALA A 265 -16.25 -8.66 13.37
CA ALA A 265 -17.70 -8.65 13.55
C ALA A 265 -18.09 -8.88 15.02
N SER A 266 -17.44 -9.82 15.72
CA SER A 266 -17.68 -10.02 17.16
C SER A 266 -17.25 -8.80 17.98
N THR A 267 -16.13 -8.17 17.61
CA THR A 267 -15.68 -6.91 18.24
C THR A 267 -16.70 -5.80 18.05
N PHE A 268 -17.25 -5.64 16.83
CA PHE A 268 -18.29 -4.66 16.54
C PHE A 268 -19.56 -4.91 17.38
N ALA A 269 -20.01 -6.16 17.45
CA ALA A 269 -21.17 -6.54 18.25
C ALA A 269 -20.99 -6.31 19.76
N ALA A 270 -19.74 -6.32 20.25
CA ALA A 270 -19.41 -6.04 21.64
C ALA A 270 -19.36 -4.53 21.98
N LEU A 271 -19.35 -3.64 20.98
CA LEU A 271 -19.39 -2.18 21.19
C LEU A 271 -20.79 -1.75 21.64
N THR A 272 -20.86 -0.62 22.37
CA THR A 272 -22.15 0.00 22.73
C THR A 272 -22.87 0.53 21.49
N GLU A 273 -24.20 0.68 21.55
CA GLU A 273 -25.01 1.19 20.42
C GLU A 273 -24.49 2.55 19.90
N ASP A 274 -24.16 3.47 20.81
CA ASP A 274 -23.57 4.77 20.46
C ASP A 274 -22.21 4.65 19.74
N GLU A 275 -21.36 3.71 20.14
CA GLU A 275 -20.06 3.47 19.50
C GLU A 275 -20.21 2.81 18.13
N GLN A 276 -21.13 1.86 18.00
CA GLN A 276 -21.49 1.26 16.71
C GLN A 276 -21.99 2.34 15.75
N ASP A 277 -22.88 3.21 16.19
CA ASP A 277 -23.41 4.33 15.42
C ASP A 277 -22.31 5.31 14.99
N GLN A 278 -21.40 5.65 15.91
CA GLN A 278 -20.23 6.49 15.58
C GLN A 278 -19.32 5.82 14.57
N LEU A 279 -19.11 4.51 14.69
CA LEU A 279 -18.30 3.74 13.76
C LEU A 279 -18.94 3.76 12.36
N MET A 280 -20.24 3.49 12.27
CA MET A 280 -20.98 3.46 11.00
C MET A 280 -20.98 4.79 10.23
N ARG A 281 -20.71 5.92 10.91
CA ARG A 281 -20.54 7.24 10.28
C ARG A 281 -19.17 7.45 9.64
N LEU A 282 -18.18 6.61 9.95
CA LEU A 282 -16.84 6.68 9.37
C LEU A 282 -16.82 6.03 7.97
N SER A 283 -15.80 6.35 7.18
CA SER A 283 -15.56 5.62 5.93
C SER A 283 -15.22 4.14 6.21
N PRO A 284 -15.48 3.20 5.28
CA PRO A 284 -15.20 1.77 5.49
C PRO A 284 -13.76 1.48 5.95
N GLU A 285 -12.78 2.21 5.42
CA GLU A 285 -11.38 2.09 5.82
C GLU A 285 -11.16 2.54 7.29
N ALA A 286 -11.77 3.66 7.67
CA ALA A 286 -11.70 4.16 9.04
C ALA A 286 -12.50 3.29 10.03
N GLN A 287 -13.58 2.63 9.58
CA GLN A 287 -14.32 1.62 10.34
C GLN A 287 -13.44 0.43 10.66
N LEU A 288 -12.82 -0.18 9.65
CA LEU A 288 -11.91 -1.31 9.82
C LEU A 288 -10.73 -0.96 10.73
N ALA A 289 -10.07 0.18 10.49
CA ALA A 289 -8.95 0.63 11.31
C ALA A 289 -9.36 0.89 12.77
N ARG A 290 -10.60 1.33 13.03
CA ARG A 290 -11.12 1.51 14.39
C ARG A 290 -11.54 0.18 15.03
N LEU A 291 -12.10 -0.76 14.27
CA LEU A 291 -12.43 -2.10 14.78
C LEU A 291 -11.19 -2.92 15.11
N GLU A 292 -10.19 -2.94 14.24
CA GLU A 292 -8.90 -3.58 14.52
C GLU A 292 -8.27 -3.02 15.79
N ARG A 293 -8.38 -1.69 15.96
CA ARG A 293 -7.89 -1.00 17.16
C ARG A 293 -8.62 -1.43 18.43
N GLU A 294 -9.94 -1.64 18.37
CA GLU A 294 -10.72 -2.13 19.52
C GLU A 294 -10.48 -3.62 19.79
N TYR A 295 -10.31 -4.43 18.75
CA TYR A 295 -9.94 -5.84 18.90
C TYR A 295 -8.62 -6.00 19.67
N PHE A 296 -7.57 -5.28 19.25
CA PHE A 296 -6.29 -5.32 19.96
C PHE A 296 -6.31 -4.64 21.34
N ASN A 297 -7.30 -3.79 21.63
CA ASN A 297 -7.52 -3.29 22.99
C ASN A 297 -8.06 -4.37 23.92
N GLN A 298 -8.96 -5.21 23.41
CA GLN A 298 -9.59 -6.29 24.17
C GLN A 298 -8.65 -7.48 24.35
N HIS A 299 -7.67 -7.62 23.45
CA HIS A 299 -6.72 -8.73 23.43
C HIS A 299 -5.25 -8.28 23.60
N PRO A 300 -4.89 -7.65 24.73
CA PRO A 300 -3.52 -7.18 24.97
C PRO A 300 -2.50 -8.33 25.00
N GLU A 301 -2.92 -9.55 25.36
CA GLU A 301 -2.11 -10.77 25.39
C GLU A 301 -1.62 -11.19 24.01
N LEU A 302 -2.39 -10.89 22.97
CA LEU A 302 -1.97 -11.22 21.61
C LEU A 302 -0.73 -10.43 21.23
N ARG A 303 -0.53 -9.23 21.80
CA ARG A 303 0.62 -8.38 21.51
C ARG A 303 0.95 -7.37 22.65
N PRO A 304 1.64 -7.78 23.72
CA PRO A 304 2.00 -6.89 24.84
C PRO A 304 2.82 -5.67 24.39
N GLU A 305 3.64 -5.83 23.35
CA GLU A 305 4.46 -4.77 22.74
C GLU A 305 3.63 -3.64 22.11
N VAL A 306 2.40 -3.94 21.70
CA VAL A 306 1.48 -2.97 21.06
C VAL A 306 0.92 -1.99 22.08
N GLY A 307 0.73 -2.44 23.32
CA GLY A 307 0.27 -1.56 24.40
C GLY A 307 1.25 -0.41 24.65
N GLU A 308 2.55 -0.69 24.70
CA GLU A 308 3.58 0.34 24.91
C GLU A 308 3.69 1.29 23.73
N LEU A 309 3.79 0.77 22.51
CA LEU A 309 3.90 1.60 21.31
C LEU A 309 2.64 2.46 21.10
N ARG A 310 1.46 1.93 21.37
CA ARG A 310 0.23 2.70 21.29
C ARG A 310 0.20 3.85 22.29
N ARG A 311 0.67 3.62 23.52
CA ARG A 311 0.82 4.69 24.52
C ARG A 311 1.78 5.79 24.02
N VAL A 312 2.90 5.42 23.38
CA VAL A 312 3.82 6.38 22.74
C VAL A 312 3.09 7.25 21.73
N ILE A 313 2.42 6.62 20.77
CA ILE A 313 1.79 7.30 19.64
C ILE A 313 0.68 8.22 20.15
N GLN A 314 -0.14 7.73 21.07
CA GLN A 314 -1.22 8.52 21.68
C GLN A 314 -0.69 9.73 22.46
N GLN A 315 0.37 9.57 23.26
CA GLN A 315 1.01 10.68 23.97
C GLN A 315 1.59 11.72 23.01
N LEU A 316 2.22 11.29 21.91
CA LEU A 316 2.75 12.18 20.87
C LEU A 316 1.66 13.07 20.26
N PHE A 317 0.50 12.48 19.94
CA PHE A 317 -0.60 13.24 19.36
C PHE A 317 -1.23 14.20 20.36
N GLN A 318 -1.48 13.76 21.60
CA GLN A 318 -2.04 14.61 22.66
C GLN A 318 -1.14 15.82 22.97
N GLN A 319 0.18 15.65 23.02
CA GLN A 319 1.11 16.74 23.27
C GLN A 319 1.12 17.81 22.16
N ASN A 320 0.91 17.41 20.90
CA ASN A 320 0.88 18.34 19.78
C ASN A 320 -0.42 19.15 19.72
N GLU A 321 -1.55 18.54 20.09
CA GLU A 321 -2.83 19.24 20.13
C GLU A 321 -2.91 20.25 21.29
N ALA A 322 -2.33 19.92 22.45
CA ALA A 322 -2.30 20.81 23.60
C ALA A 322 -1.39 22.05 23.38
N GLY A 323 -0.27 21.89 22.66
CA GLY A 323 0.67 22.98 22.36
C GLY A 323 0.21 23.93 21.25
N GLY A 324 -0.68 23.49 20.36
CA GLY A 324 -1.18 24.29 19.24
C GLY A 324 -2.25 25.32 19.61
N ARG A 325 -2.79 25.28 20.84
CA ARG A 325 -3.73 26.28 21.36
C ARG A 325 -3.05 27.35 22.23
N GLY A 326 -1.75 27.55 22.06
CA GLY A 326 -0.99 28.61 22.69
C GLY A 326 -1.35 29.99 22.14
N ALA A 327 -2.15 30.70 22.94
CA ALA A 327 -1.97 32.12 23.25
C ALA A 327 -1.52 33.00 22.08
N GLY A 328 -2.49 33.63 21.41
CA GLY A 328 -2.23 34.90 20.74
C GLY A 328 -1.48 35.84 21.70
N PRO A 329 -0.60 36.70 21.16
CA PRO A 329 0.22 37.58 21.98
C PRO A 329 -0.68 38.30 22.98
N ALA A 330 -0.24 38.41 24.23
CA ALA A 330 -0.91 39.20 25.25
C ALA A 330 -1.17 40.60 24.69
N GLY A 331 -2.37 40.80 24.17
CA GLY A 331 -2.86 42.09 23.75
C GLY A 331 -2.88 42.93 25.01
N ALA A 332 -2.05 43.97 25.01
CA ALA A 332 -2.10 45.03 25.97
C ALA A 332 -3.53 45.58 26.03
N ALA A 333 -4.30 45.17 27.05
CA ALA A 333 -5.50 45.86 27.47
C ALA A 333 -5.13 46.71 28.70
N ALA A 334 -4.53 47.85 28.41
CA ALA A 334 -4.67 49.02 29.25
C ALA A 334 -6.00 49.70 28.87
N GLY A 335 -6.85 49.94 29.87
CA GLY A 335 -8.19 50.55 29.75
C GLY A 335 -9.28 49.48 29.91
N GLY A 336 -10.13 49.47 30.92
CA GLY A 336 -10.70 50.58 31.66
C GLY A 336 -12.21 50.56 31.40
N HIS A 337 -13.01 50.43 32.47
CA HIS A 337 -14.48 50.37 32.52
C HIS A 337 -15.09 49.02 32.13
N GLY A 338 -16.08 48.46 32.83
CA GLY A 338 -16.85 48.94 33.95
C GLY A 338 -17.62 47.77 34.56
N ARG A 339 -17.73 47.80 35.88
CA ARG A 339 -18.60 46.99 36.72
C ARG A 339 -20.04 47.08 36.18
N PHE A 340 -20.68 45.97 35.86
CA PHE A 340 -22.13 45.92 35.78
C PHE A 340 -22.66 44.66 36.44
N ASP A 341 -23.47 44.91 37.45
CA ASP A 341 -24.02 43.97 38.39
C ASP A 341 -25.01 43.00 37.75
N GLN A 342 -25.10 41.84 38.39
CA GLN A 342 -26.15 40.85 38.21
C GLN A 342 -27.51 41.47 38.50
N HIS A 343 -28.44 41.38 37.54
CA HIS A 343 -29.86 41.40 37.86
C HIS A 343 -30.59 40.38 36.99
N THR A 344 -31.17 39.41 37.67
CA THR A 344 -32.27 38.55 37.23
C THR A 344 -33.44 39.41 36.77
N ASP A 345 -33.98 39.16 35.58
CA ASP A 345 -35.44 39.14 35.45
C ASP A 345 -35.91 38.31 34.25
N SER A 346 -36.95 37.55 34.53
CA SER A 346 -37.64 36.67 33.60
C SER A 346 -38.74 37.48 32.93
N ARG A 347 -38.79 37.54 31.59
CA ARG A 347 -40.04 37.83 30.89
C ARG A 347 -40.09 37.32 29.46
N GLN A 348 -41.24 36.71 29.21
CA GLN A 348 -41.77 35.99 28.07
C GLN A 348 -41.94 36.84 26.78
N LEU A 349 -41.63 36.18 25.64
CA LEU A 349 -42.31 36.19 24.31
C LEU A 349 -42.28 37.47 23.44
N PRO A 350 -42.58 37.42 22.10
CA PRO A 350 -42.86 36.29 21.21
C PRO A 350 -42.11 36.28 19.84
N PHE A 351 -42.24 35.12 19.21
CA PHE A 351 -42.30 34.78 17.78
C PHE A 351 -42.60 35.91 16.75
N SER A 352 -41.70 36.08 15.77
CA SER A 352 -41.99 36.42 14.35
C SER A 352 -40.69 36.15 13.57
N GLY A 353 -40.61 35.32 12.53
CA GLY A 353 -41.54 35.16 11.43
C GLY A 353 -41.14 36.08 10.27
N ARG A 354 -40.07 35.76 9.54
CA ARG A 354 -39.83 36.24 8.16
C ARG A 354 -38.69 35.46 7.48
N GLY A 355 -39.07 34.67 6.48
CA GLY A 355 -38.20 34.14 5.44
C GLY A 355 -37.80 35.20 4.40
N PRO A 356 -37.15 34.79 3.31
CA PRO A 356 -35.96 35.44 2.75
C PRO A 356 -36.25 36.31 1.51
N PRO A 357 -35.21 36.97 0.96
CA PRO A 357 -35.15 37.10 -0.49
C PRO A 357 -33.83 36.62 -1.09
N CYS A 358 -34.00 35.83 -2.14
CA CYS A 358 -33.04 35.45 -3.15
C CYS A 358 -32.61 36.69 -3.97
N GLN A 359 -31.31 36.87 -4.20
CA GLN A 359 -30.71 37.65 -5.28
C GLN A 359 -29.26 37.11 -5.40
N GLY A 360 -28.84 36.42 -6.46
CA GLY A 360 -28.95 36.82 -7.86
C GLY A 360 -27.69 37.61 -8.24
N ARG A 361 -26.56 36.93 -8.52
CA ARG A 361 -25.37 37.61 -9.07
C ARG A 361 -24.66 36.78 -10.14
N GLY A 362 -25.10 37.01 -11.37
CA GLY A 362 -24.27 37.49 -12.47
C GLY A 362 -23.04 36.67 -12.86
N LYS A 363 -23.22 35.89 -13.92
CA LYS A 363 -22.18 35.42 -14.85
C LYS A 363 -21.41 36.64 -15.41
N SER A 364 -20.08 36.57 -15.42
CA SER A 364 -19.21 37.48 -16.17
C SER A 364 -18.40 36.63 -17.15
N GLU A 365 -19.01 36.45 -18.31
CA GLU A 365 -18.41 36.04 -19.57
C GLU A 365 -17.51 37.19 -20.06
N LYS A 366 -16.23 36.91 -20.31
CA LYS A 366 -15.35 37.85 -21.03
C LYS A 366 -14.50 37.07 -22.02
N GLU A 367 -14.99 37.06 -23.24
CA GLU A 367 -14.27 36.69 -24.44
C GLU A 367 -13.08 37.63 -24.70
N GLY A 368 -11.99 37.03 -25.19
CA GLY A 368 -11.31 37.47 -26.41
C GLY A 368 -10.64 38.84 -26.44
N ARG A 369 -9.31 38.87 -26.29
CA ARG A 369 -8.44 39.68 -27.14
C ARG A 369 -7.10 38.98 -27.41
N PRO A 370 -6.69 38.85 -28.69
CA PRO A 370 -5.39 38.31 -29.07
C PRO A 370 -4.34 39.42 -29.25
N GLY A 371 -3.07 39.03 -29.09
CA GLY A 371 -1.93 39.64 -29.79
C GLY A 371 -1.07 40.62 -29.00
N ARG A 372 0.18 40.22 -28.72
CA ARG A 372 1.38 40.95 -29.19
C ARG A 372 2.65 40.16 -28.93
N LEU A 373 3.23 39.67 -30.03
CA LEU A 373 4.63 39.29 -30.18
C LEU A 373 5.53 40.50 -29.87
N LYS A 374 6.62 40.27 -29.12
CA LYS A 374 7.81 41.14 -29.12
C LYS A 374 9.03 40.30 -29.50
N PRO A 375 9.79 40.69 -30.53
CA PRO A 375 11.05 40.04 -30.88
C PRO A 375 12.25 40.71 -30.20
N GLY A 376 13.26 39.90 -29.91
CA GLY A 376 14.67 40.21 -30.17
C GLY A 376 15.39 41.21 -29.25
N ARG A 377 16.35 40.71 -28.47
CA ARG A 377 17.68 41.34 -28.36
C ARG A 377 18.77 40.26 -28.37
N ARG A 378 19.39 40.11 -29.53
CA ARG A 378 20.78 39.64 -29.67
C ARG A 378 21.69 40.77 -29.22
N ASN A 379 22.76 40.44 -28.50
CA ASN A 379 23.93 41.31 -28.36
C ASN A 379 25.17 40.56 -28.88
N PRO A 380 26.03 41.19 -29.68
CA PRO A 380 27.16 40.54 -30.33
C PRO A 380 28.47 40.62 -29.52
N ALA A 381 29.31 39.63 -29.79
CA ALA A 381 30.78 39.63 -29.90
C ALA A 381 31.62 40.63 -29.07
N ALA A 382 32.56 40.06 -28.30
CA ALA A 382 33.91 40.60 -28.20
C ALA A 382 34.92 39.44 -28.24
N LEU A 383 35.64 39.36 -29.37
CA LEU A 383 36.84 38.56 -29.60
C LEU A 383 38.06 39.31 -29.04
N SER A 384 38.88 38.65 -28.24
CA SER A 384 40.32 38.89 -28.07
C SER A 384 40.85 37.69 -27.28
N GLY A 385 41.68 36.77 -27.78
CA GLY A 385 42.79 36.94 -28.70
C GLY A 385 44.09 36.98 -27.89
N LYS A 386 44.67 35.81 -27.56
CA LYS A 386 46.13 35.59 -27.38
C LYS A 386 46.45 34.13 -27.00
N ALA A 387 47.14 33.46 -27.90
CA ALA A 387 48.19 32.47 -27.64
C ALA A 387 49.51 33.05 -28.20
N PRO A 388 50.69 32.41 -28.12
CA PRO A 388 51.20 31.35 -27.23
C PRO A 388 52.56 31.76 -26.56
N ARG A 389 53.16 30.84 -25.78
CA ARG A 389 54.59 30.64 -25.41
C ARG A 389 54.59 29.68 -24.21
N ASP A 390 55.37 28.61 -24.08
CA ASP A 390 56.42 27.93 -24.87
C ASP A 390 56.27 26.42 -24.65
#